data_AF-A0A975I254-F1
#
_entry.id   AF-A0A975I254-F1
#
_cell.length_a   1.000
_cell.length_b   1.000
_cell.length_c   1.000
_cell.angle_alpha   90.00
_cell.angle_beta   90.00
_cell.angle_gamma   90.00
#
_symmetry.space_group_name_H-M   'P 1'
#
loop_
_entity.id
_entity.type
_entity.pdbx_description
1 polymer ?
#
loop_
_entity_poly.entity_id
_entity_poly.type
_entity_poly.pdbx_seq_one_letter_code
_entity_poly.pdbx_strand_id
1 'polypeptide(L)'
;MGDARAGVSNLRTKPRSRADRVGRLEGMRLLVVEDNLINQQVARELLSGEGAHVVIAANGQLGVDAVACTDPPFHAVLMDIQMPVMDGYAATQLIRQELGLTRLPIIAMTANAMASDREACLRCGMDDHVGKPFDLTHLVEVLQNHTRRSKPGSAIPRLAFPAASSATGPSAASTAATLPAVDSVDPDSALARLDGKSGLYASILRSYLDELADQPAQLTSLLDGGDLAAAGRLLHTLKGVSATVGAVYLGAFAAAAEADVKRGLDAPSAPR
;
A
#
# COMPACT_ATOMS: atom_id res chain seq x y z
N MET A 1 -54.74 -29.89 -3.88
CA MET A 1 -54.69 -28.86 -2.81
C MET A 1 -53.74 -29.39 -1.76
N GLY A 2 -52.55 -28.86 -1.49
CA GLY A 2 -51.86 -27.68 -1.99
C GLY A 2 -50.35 -27.90 -1.84
N ASP A 3 -49.64 -27.07 -2.58
CA ASP A 3 -48.22 -27.09 -2.91
C ASP A 3 -47.40 -26.22 -1.93
N ALA A 4 -46.07 -26.37 -1.96
CA ALA A 4 -45.05 -25.37 -1.59
C ALA A 4 -44.87 -24.96 -0.08
N ARG A 5 -43.67 -24.68 0.46
CA ARG A 5 -42.33 -24.45 -0.10
C ARG A 5 -41.25 -24.40 1.01
N ALA A 6 -40.06 -24.92 0.66
CA ALA A 6 -38.69 -24.42 0.86
C ALA A 6 -38.34 -23.64 2.15
N GLY A 7 -37.33 -24.00 2.94
CA GLY A 7 -36.01 -24.50 2.52
C GLY A 7 -35.02 -23.33 2.50
N VAL A 8 -34.59 -22.88 3.69
CA VAL A 8 -33.60 -21.82 3.86
C VAL A 8 -32.22 -22.41 3.63
N SER A 9 -31.71 -22.32 2.40
CA SER A 9 -30.37 -22.75 2.04
C SER A 9 -29.33 -21.69 2.43
N ASN A 10 -28.53 -22.03 3.45
CA ASN A 10 -27.33 -21.33 3.85
C ASN A 10 -26.37 -21.15 2.66
N LEU A 11 -26.20 -19.90 2.20
CA LEU A 11 -25.12 -19.49 1.31
C LEU A 11 -23.79 -19.49 2.08
N ARG A 12 -23.22 -20.67 2.28
CA ARG A 12 -21.79 -20.81 2.60
C ARG A 12 -21.00 -20.51 1.33
N THR A 13 -20.45 -19.31 1.23
CA THR A 13 -19.45 -18.97 0.22
C THR A 13 -18.21 -19.86 0.41
N LYS A 14 -18.03 -20.83 -0.49
CA LYS A 14 -16.81 -21.66 -0.56
C LYS A 14 -15.59 -20.74 -0.83
N PRO A 15 -14.46 -20.92 -0.13
CA PRO A 15 -13.21 -20.27 -0.55
C PRO A 15 -12.87 -20.73 -1.97
N ARG A 16 -12.61 -19.77 -2.88
CA ARG A 16 -12.31 -20.05 -4.29
C ARG A 16 -10.96 -20.76 -4.41
N SER A 17 -10.88 -21.77 -5.27
CA SER A 17 -9.67 -22.57 -5.46
C SER A 17 -8.56 -21.76 -6.13
N ARG A 18 -7.29 -22.11 -5.88
CA ARG A 18 -6.10 -21.46 -6.49
C ARG A 18 -6.14 -21.46 -8.03
N ALA A 19 -6.82 -22.44 -8.62
CA ALA A 19 -7.01 -22.55 -10.07
C ALA A 19 -7.97 -21.49 -10.65
N ASP A 20 -8.86 -20.89 -9.84
CA ASP A 20 -9.77 -19.82 -10.27
C ASP A 20 -9.14 -18.41 -10.20
N ARG A 21 -7.87 -18.30 -9.78
CA ARG A 21 -7.19 -17.02 -9.51
C ARG A 21 -6.16 -16.63 -10.57
N VAL A 22 -5.88 -17.46 -11.58
CA VAL A 22 -4.87 -17.13 -12.61
C VAL A 22 -5.47 -16.17 -13.64
N GLY A 23 -4.75 -15.10 -13.96
CA GLY A 23 -5.15 -14.15 -15.01
C GLY A 23 -6.21 -13.13 -14.59
N ARG A 24 -6.40 -12.85 -13.29
CA ARG A 24 -7.42 -11.87 -12.84
C ARG A 24 -7.17 -10.45 -13.37
N LEU A 25 -5.93 -10.12 -13.73
CA LEU A 25 -5.53 -8.84 -14.29
C LEU A 25 -5.05 -8.99 -15.75
N GLU A 26 -5.39 -10.08 -16.43
CA GLU A 26 -4.95 -10.35 -17.80
C GLU A 26 -5.28 -9.19 -18.74
N GLY A 27 -4.27 -8.77 -19.51
CA GLY A 27 -4.37 -7.65 -20.44
C GLY A 27 -4.46 -6.27 -19.76
N MET A 28 -4.29 -6.16 -18.44
CA MET A 28 -4.15 -4.86 -17.77
C MET A 28 -2.71 -4.38 -17.85
N ARG A 29 -2.52 -3.16 -18.34
CA ARG A 29 -1.27 -2.40 -18.21
C ARG A 29 -1.36 -1.49 -16.99
N LEU A 30 -0.49 -1.70 -16.02
CA LEU A 30 -0.45 -0.98 -14.76
C LEU A 30 0.87 -0.22 -14.65
N LEU A 31 0.82 0.99 -14.10
CA LEU A 31 2.01 1.70 -13.63
C LEU A 31 2.06 1.58 -12.11
N VAL A 32 3.20 1.18 -11.57
CA VAL A 32 3.50 1.23 -10.13
C VAL A 32 4.57 2.28 -9.91
N VAL A 33 4.26 3.27 -9.07
CA VAL A 33 5.16 4.35 -8.69
C VAL A 33 5.55 4.15 -7.23
N GLU A 34 6.78 3.73 -6.98
CA GLU A 34 7.31 3.28 -5.69
C GLU A 34 8.81 3.56 -5.66
N ASP A 35 9.35 4.13 -4.59
CA ASP A 35 10.77 4.52 -4.50
C ASP A 35 11.68 3.40 -3.98
N ASN A 36 11.13 2.42 -3.26
CA ASN A 36 11.89 1.30 -2.72
C ASN A 36 11.95 0.09 -3.67
N LEU A 37 13.17 -0.37 -3.99
CA LEU A 37 13.42 -1.47 -4.94
C LEU A 37 12.77 -2.80 -4.51
N ILE A 38 12.76 -3.11 -3.21
CA ILE A 38 12.12 -4.31 -2.68
C ILE A 38 10.61 -4.27 -2.94
N ASN A 39 9.96 -3.14 -2.62
CA ASN A 39 8.53 -2.97 -2.86
C ASN A 39 8.19 -2.96 -4.36
N GLN A 40 9.03 -2.35 -5.21
CA GLN A 40 8.89 -2.40 -6.67
C GLN A 40 8.91 -3.85 -7.18
N GLN A 41 9.87 -4.65 -6.71
CA GLN A 41 9.99 -6.06 -7.07
C GLN A 41 8.77 -6.85 -6.62
N VAL A 42 8.30 -6.66 -5.38
CA VAL A 42 7.10 -7.32 -4.85
C VAL A 42 5.88 -6.98 -5.69
N ALA A 43 5.63 -5.71 -5.97
CA ALA A 43 4.49 -5.27 -6.77
C ALA A 43 4.53 -5.86 -8.18
N ARG A 44 5.68 -5.82 -8.85
CA ARG A 44 5.86 -6.42 -10.18
C ARG A 44 5.55 -7.92 -10.16
N GLU A 45 6.16 -8.66 -9.25
CA GLU A 45 6.02 -10.13 -9.20
C GLU A 45 4.60 -10.60 -8.87
N LEU A 46 3.90 -9.88 -7.99
CA LEU A 46 2.54 -10.23 -7.61
C LEU A 46 1.54 -9.87 -8.71
N LEU A 47 1.60 -8.64 -9.23
CA LEU A 47 0.67 -8.17 -10.26
C LEU A 47 0.90 -8.87 -11.61
N SER A 48 2.15 -9.12 -12.00
CA SER A 48 2.44 -9.90 -13.20
C SER A 48 2.09 -11.38 -13.03
N GLY A 49 2.17 -11.93 -11.81
CA GLY A 49 1.63 -13.26 -11.50
C GLY A 49 0.12 -13.37 -11.73
N GLU A 50 -0.61 -12.26 -11.63
CA GLU A 50 -2.04 -12.14 -11.93
C GLU A 50 -2.34 -11.82 -13.41
N GLY A 51 -1.31 -11.75 -14.26
CA GLY A 51 -1.44 -11.51 -15.70
C GLY A 51 -1.34 -10.03 -16.13
N ALA A 52 -1.03 -9.11 -15.22
CA ALA A 52 -0.84 -7.70 -15.56
C ALA A 52 0.54 -7.44 -16.19
N HIS A 53 0.57 -6.50 -17.15
CA HIS A 53 1.79 -5.91 -17.65
C HIS A 53 2.15 -4.70 -16.77
N VAL A 54 3.18 -4.83 -15.96
CA VAL A 54 3.55 -3.82 -14.94
C VAL A 54 4.74 -3.00 -15.43
N VAL A 55 4.60 -1.68 -15.39
CA VAL A 55 5.69 -0.71 -15.57
C VAL A 55 6.00 -0.09 -14.22
N ILE A 56 7.28 0.13 -13.92
CA ILE A 56 7.74 0.71 -12.66
C ILE A 56 8.28 2.13 -12.90
N ALA A 57 7.94 3.06 -12.01
CA ALA A 57 8.58 4.37 -11.89
C ALA A 57 9.09 4.57 -10.45
N ALA A 58 10.31 5.09 -10.31
CA ALA A 58 11.02 5.15 -9.03
C ALA A 58 10.72 6.40 -8.18
N ASN A 59 9.86 7.30 -8.64
CA ASN A 59 9.39 8.48 -7.90
C ASN A 59 8.20 9.13 -8.63
N GLY A 60 7.56 10.11 -8.00
CA GLY A 60 6.39 10.81 -8.55
C GLY A 60 6.63 11.43 -9.92
N GLN A 61 7.78 12.09 -10.14
CA GLN A 61 8.09 12.76 -11.41
C GLN A 61 8.20 11.74 -12.55
N LEU A 62 8.94 10.65 -12.35
CA LEU A 62 9.02 9.57 -13.33
C LEU A 62 7.65 8.92 -13.58
N GLY A 63 6.79 8.90 -12.57
CA GLY A 63 5.41 8.45 -12.70
C GLY A 63 4.59 9.36 -13.62
N VAL A 64 4.69 10.68 -13.44
CA VAL A 64 4.04 11.69 -14.31
C VAL A 64 4.55 11.56 -15.74
N ASP A 65 5.86 11.48 -15.94
CA ASP A 65 6.50 11.37 -17.26
C ASP A 65 6.07 10.08 -17.97
N ALA A 66 6.01 8.96 -17.25
CA ALA A 66 5.57 7.67 -17.79
C ALA A 66 4.11 7.72 -18.25
N VAL A 67 3.23 8.38 -17.49
CA VAL A 67 1.82 8.55 -17.88
C VAL A 67 1.69 9.46 -19.11
N ALA A 68 2.49 10.52 -19.20
CA ALA A 68 2.43 11.48 -20.31
C ALA A 68 2.89 10.88 -21.65
N CYS A 69 3.89 9.99 -21.63
CA CYS A 69 4.56 9.52 -22.85
C CYS A 69 4.12 8.14 -23.34
N THR A 70 3.25 7.43 -22.61
CA THR A 70 2.88 6.04 -22.93
C THR A 70 1.78 5.95 -23.97
N ASP A 71 1.96 5.05 -24.93
CA ASP A 71 0.94 4.58 -25.85
C ASP A 71 1.11 3.06 -26.02
N PRO A 72 0.10 2.23 -25.73
CA PRO A 72 -1.23 2.56 -25.22
C PRO A 72 -1.22 3.14 -23.79
N PRO A 73 -2.28 3.85 -23.35
CA PRO A 73 -2.39 4.36 -21.99
C PRO A 73 -2.36 3.25 -20.94
N PHE A 74 -1.98 3.61 -19.70
CA PHE A 74 -2.16 2.73 -18.55
C PHE A 74 -3.64 2.60 -18.21
N HIS A 75 -4.03 1.45 -17.66
CA HIS A 75 -5.39 1.22 -17.18
C HIS A 75 -5.57 1.75 -15.76
N ALA A 76 -4.52 1.72 -14.95
CA ALA A 76 -4.49 2.28 -13.61
C ALA A 76 -3.05 2.56 -13.19
N VAL A 77 -2.91 3.46 -12.21
CA VAL A 77 -1.65 3.78 -11.54
C VAL A 77 -1.79 3.41 -10.07
N LEU A 78 -0.81 2.67 -9.55
CA LEU A 78 -0.60 2.45 -8.13
C LEU A 78 0.49 3.43 -7.69
N MET A 79 0.14 4.37 -6.81
CA MET A 79 0.99 5.51 -6.48
C MET A 79 1.32 5.49 -4.99
N ASP A 80 2.60 5.33 -4.65
CA ASP A 80 3.05 5.59 -3.29
C ASP A 80 2.89 7.08 -2.95
N ILE A 81 2.58 7.38 -1.70
CA ILE A 81 2.41 8.76 -1.25
C ILE A 81 3.76 9.39 -0.92
N GLN A 82 4.57 8.75 -0.09
CA GLN A 82 5.77 9.36 0.45
C GLN A 82 7.01 8.94 -0.35
N MET A 83 7.33 9.71 -1.38
CA MET A 83 8.49 9.49 -2.24
C MET A 83 9.42 10.71 -2.28
N PRO A 84 10.73 10.55 -2.54
CA PRO A 84 11.63 11.65 -2.83
C PRO A 84 11.29 12.30 -4.18
N VAL A 85 11.89 13.48 -4.42
CA VAL A 85 11.73 14.31 -5.65
C VAL A 85 10.32 14.88 -5.80
N MET A 86 9.31 14.03 -5.85
CA MET A 86 7.91 14.39 -5.96
C MET A 86 7.07 13.34 -5.24
N ASP A 87 6.25 13.79 -4.30
CA ASP A 87 5.32 12.93 -3.58
C ASP A 87 4.11 12.52 -4.45
N GLY A 88 3.38 11.49 -4.03
CA GLY A 88 2.24 10.96 -4.77
C GLY A 88 1.08 11.95 -4.89
N TYR A 89 0.95 12.89 -3.94
CA TYR A 89 -0.11 13.89 -3.97
C TYR A 89 0.15 14.92 -5.07
N ALA A 90 1.36 15.47 -5.14
CA ALA A 90 1.82 16.39 -6.16
C ALA A 90 1.79 15.73 -7.54
N ALA A 91 2.28 14.49 -7.66
CA ALA A 91 2.22 13.72 -8.90
C ALA A 91 0.77 13.55 -9.40
N THR A 92 -0.15 13.21 -8.49
CA THR A 92 -1.58 13.08 -8.84
C THR A 92 -2.15 14.42 -9.31
N GLN A 93 -1.86 15.52 -8.62
CA GLN A 93 -2.36 16.84 -9.01
C GLN A 93 -1.87 17.22 -10.41
N LEU A 94 -0.60 16.99 -10.74
CA LEU A 94 -0.05 17.25 -12.08
C LEU A 94 -0.74 16.39 -13.15
N ILE A 95 -0.93 15.09 -12.89
CA ILE A 95 -1.64 14.20 -13.82
C ILE A 95 -3.08 14.68 -14.07
N ARG A 96 -3.77 15.17 -13.03
CA ARG A 96 -5.15 15.64 -13.14
C ARG A 96 -5.25 17.01 -13.83
N GLN A 97 -4.40 17.95 -13.45
CA GLN A 97 -4.53 19.36 -13.83
C GLN A 97 -3.76 19.70 -15.11
N GLU A 98 -2.53 19.23 -15.24
CA GLU A 98 -1.67 19.57 -16.38
C GLU A 98 -1.84 18.61 -17.55
N LEU A 99 -1.87 17.29 -17.29
CA LEU A 99 -2.09 16.29 -18.32
C LEU A 99 -3.57 16.09 -18.67
N GLY A 100 -4.48 16.61 -17.85
CA GLY A 100 -5.94 16.52 -18.06
C GLY A 100 -6.51 15.11 -17.92
N LEU A 101 -5.76 14.14 -17.38
CA LEU A 101 -6.13 12.73 -17.31
C LEU A 101 -7.04 12.45 -16.11
N THR A 102 -8.21 13.07 -16.09
CA THR A 102 -9.17 13.02 -14.99
C THR A 102 -9.85 11.66 -14.78
N ARG A 103 -9.78 10.76 -15.77
CA ARG A 103 -10.41 9.43 -15.74
C ARG A 103 -9.45 8.27 -15.54
N LEU A 104 -8.14 8.53 -15.52
CA LEU A 104 -7.14 7.50 -15.26
C LEU A 104 -7.22 7.11 -13.78
N PRO A 105 -7.58 5.86 -13.43
CA PRO A 105 -7.59 5.44 -12.03
C PRO A 105 -6.21 5.59 -11.38
N ILE A 106 -6.13 6.34 -10.29
CA ILE A 106 -4.93 6.46 -9.44
C ILE A 106 -5.30 5.96 -8.05
N ILE A 107 -4.70 4.84 -7.66
CA ILE A 107 -4.93 4.17 -6.38
C ILE A 107 -3.72 4.41 -5.48
N ALA A 108 -3.95 5.07 -4.35
CA ALA A 108 -2.90 5.37 -3.38
C ALA A 108 -2.39 4.11 -2.69
N MET A 109 -1.07 3.98 -2.53
CA MET A 109 -0.46 2.99 -1.65
C MET A 109 -0.06 3.69 -0.36
N THR A 110 -0.68 3.32 0.76
CA THR A 110 -0.61 4.08 2.03
C THR A 110 -0.07 3.20 3.15
N ALA A 111 0.90 3.68 3.93
CA ALA A 111 1.41 2.90 5.06
C ALA A 111 0.51 2.94 6.30
N ASN A 112 -0.43 3.88 6.35
CA ASN A 112 -1.50 3.97 7.34
C ASN A 112 -2.81 4.19 6.58
N ALA A 113 -3.85 3.40 6.89
CA ALA A 113 -5.20 3.60 6.33
C ALA A 113 -6.05 4.46 7.28
N MET A 114 -5.46 5.52 7.86
CA MET A 114 -6.19 6.39 8.77
C MET A 114 -7.17 7.29 8.00
N ALA A 115 -8.24 7.73 8.66
CA ALA A 115 -9.28 8.54 8.02
C ALA A 115 -8.75 9.85 7.41
N SER A 116 -7.72 10.44 8.02
CA SER A 116 -7.04 11.64 7.51
C SER A 116 -6.32 11.41 6.18
N ASP A 117 -5.71 10.23 6.00
CA ASP A 117 -5.00 9.88 4.76
C ASP A 117 -6.00 9.73 3.62
N ARG A 118 -7.19 9.19 3.91
CA ARG A 118 -8.29 9.06 2.94
C ARG A 118 -8.80 10.41 2.44
N GLU A 119 -9.00 11.38 3.33
CA GLU A 119 -9.45 12.72 2.93
C GLU A 119 -8.41 13.44 2.08
N ALA A 120 -7.12 13.31 2.43
CA ALA A 120 -6.03 13.87 1.64
C ALA A 120 -5.96 13.27 0.23
N CYS A 121 -6.07 11.93 0.11
CA CYS A 121 -6.12 11.23 -1.18
C CYS A 121 -7.30 11.69 -2.05
N LEU A 122 -8.50 11.82 -1.48
CA LEU A 122 -9.67 12.26 -2.23
C LEU A 122 -9.52 13.72 -2.71
N ARG A 123 -8.94 14.59 -1.88
CA ARG A 123 -8.72 15.99 -2.21
C ARG A 123 -7.73 16.21 -3.36
N CYS A 124 -6.71 15.38 -3.49
CA CYS A 124 -5.75 15.50 -4.60
C CYS A 124 -6.23 14.82 -5.90
N GLY A 125 -7.35 14.10 -5.86
CA GLY A 125 -7.96 13.46 -7.02
C GLY A 125 -7.57 12.00 -7.23
N MET A 126 -7.09 11.31 -6.20
CA MET A 126 -6.95 9.84 -6.19
C MET A 126 -8.32 9.18 -6.04
N ASP A 127 -8.49 8.02 -6.68
CA ASP A 127 -9.78 7.32 -6.78
C ASP A 127 -10.02 6.37 -5.61
N ASP A 128 -8.94 5.82 -5.03
CA ASP A 128 -8.99 4.93 -3.87
C ASP A 128 -7.63 4.81 -3.18
N HIS A 129 -7.57 3.95 -2.16
CA HIS A 129 -6.35 3.63 -1.43
C HIS A 129 -6.26 2.15 -1.07
N VAL A 130 -5.04 1.65 -0.96
CA VAL A 130 -4.70 0.34 -0.40
C VAL A 130 -3.62 0.51 0.67
N GLY A 131 -3.71 -0.26 1.74
CA GLY A 131 -2.69 -0.29 2.78
C GLY A 131 -1.42 -0.99 2.29
N LYS A 132 -0.25 -0.54 2.74
CA LYS A 132 1.02 -1.25 2.61
C LYS A 132 1.26 -2.09 3.89
N PRO A 133 1.71 -3.34 3.78
CA PRO A 133 1.87 -4.12 2.55
C PRO A 133 0.48 -4.50 1.98
N PHE A 134 0.32 -4.43 0.66
CA PHE A 134 -0.99 -4.63 0.03
C PHE A 134 -1.40 -6.09 0.03
N ASP A 135 -2.66 -6.35 0.40
CA ASP A 135 -3.33 -7.62 0.17
C ASP A 135 -3.61 -7.76 -1.34
N LEU A 136 -2.98 -8.73 -2.00
CA LEU A 136 -3.12 -8.95 -3.43
C LEU A 136 -4.57 -9.19 -3.86
N THR A 137 -5.38 -9.86 -3.04
CA THR A 137 -6.80 -10.11 -3.35
C THR A 137 -7.57 -8.80 -3.36
N HIS A 138 -7.43 -8.02 -2.29
CA HIS A 138 -8.08 -6.72 -2.19
C HIS A 138 -7.63 -5.76 -3.29
N LEU A 139 -6.32 -5.72 -3.58
CA LEU A 139 -5.77 -4.87 -4.64
C LEU A 139 -6.34 -5.24 -6.02
N VAL A 140 -6.44 -6.53 -6.34
CA VAL A 140 -7.06 -7.00 -7.59
C VAL A 140 -8.52 -6.55 -7.70
N GLU A 141 -9.28 -6.63 -6.61
CA GLU A 141 -10.67 -6.18 -6.58
C GLU A 141 -10.80 -4.68 -6.82
N VAL A 142 -9.99 -3.86 -6.14
CA VAL A 142 -9.94 -2.40 -6.33
C VAL A 142 -9.62 -2.08 -7.79
N LEU A 143 -8.60 -2.71 -8.37
CA LEU A 143 -8.20 -2.49 -9.77
C LEU A 143 -9.32 -2.87 -10.75
N GLN A 144 -9.97 -4.02 -10.57
CA GLN A 144 -11.07 -4.45 -11.45
C GLN A 144 -12.28 -3.53 -11.41
N ASN A 145 -12.60 -2.99 -10.22
CA ASN A 145 -13.71 -2.09 -10.02
C ASN A 145 -13.47 -0.74 -10.70
N HIS A 146 -12.29 -0.13 -10.47
CA HIS A 146 -11.95 1.17 -11.05
C HIS A 146 -11.65 1.12 -12.55
N THR A 147 -11.15 0.00 -13.07
CA THR A 147 -10.95 -0.20 -14.51
C THR A 147 -12.21 -0.66 -15.26
N ARG A 148 -13.34 -0.84 -14.55
CA ARG A 148 -14.62 -1.36 -15.10
C ARG A 148 -14.46 -2.69 -15.85
N ARG A 149 -13.45 -3.50 -15.49
CA ARG A 149 -13.19 -4.84 -16.03
C ARG A 149 -13.81 -5.96 -15.18
N SER A 150 -14.62 -5.60 -14.19
CA SER A 150 -15.47 -6.54 -13.46
C SER A 150 -16.40 -7.28 -14.42
N LYS A 151 -16.53 -8.61 -14.27
CA LYS A 151 -17.57 -9.39 -14.96
C LYS A 151 -18.96 -8.80 -14.61
N PRO A 152 -19.88 -8.61 -15.58
CA PRO A 152 -21.23 -8.13 -15.28
C PRO A 152 -21.91 -9.11 -14.32
N GLY A 153 -22.05 -8.71 -13.06
CA GLY A 153 -22.53 -9.56 -11.97
C GLY A 153 -21.83 -9.35 -10.62
N SER A 154 -20.65 -8.73 -10.58
CA SER A 154 -20.05 -8.25 -9.32
C SER A 154 -20.33 -6.76 -9.15
N ALA A 155 -21.61 -6.44 -8.93
CA ALA A 155 -21.96 -5.17 -8.30
C ALA A 155 -21.63 -5.33 -6.81
N ILE A 156 -20.67 -4.56 -6.32
CA ILE A 156 -20.57 -4.35 -4.87
C ILE A 156 -21.87 -3.63 -4.47
N PRO A 157 -22.65 -4.14 -3.50
CA PRO A 157 -23.57 -3.27 -2.80
C PRO A 157 -22.74 -2.10 -2.29
N ARG A 158 -23.18 -0.87 -2.52
CA ARG A 158 -22.65 0.28 -1.77
C ARG A 158 -22.94 -0.04 -0.30
N LEU A 159 -21.97 -0.64 0.39
CA LEU A 159 -22.10 -1.04 1.78
C LEU A 159 -22.24 0.25 2.57
N ALA A 160 -23.49 0.57 2.91
CA ALA A 160 -23.77 1.30 4.12
C ALA A 160 -23.14 0.48 5.24
N PHE A 161 -22.07 1.01 5.84
CA PHE A 161 -21.49 0.39 7.02
C PHE A 161 -22.58 0.34 8.10
N PRO A 162 -22.77 -0.80 8.79
CA PRO A 162 -23.56 -0.81 10.00
C PRO A 162 -22.92 0.18 10.98
N ALA A 163 -23.72 1.09 11.51
CA ALA A 163 -23.34 1.91 12.64
C ALA A 163 -22.76 0.98 13.73
N ALA A 164 -21.57 1.35 14.20
CA ALA A 164 -20.83 0.79 15.31
C ALA A 164 -21.57 -0.29 16.12
N SER A 165 -21.26 -1.56 15.83
CA SER A 165 -21.42 -2.58 16.87
C SER A 165 -20.21 -2.46 17.78
N SER A 166 -20.50 -1.99 18.98
CA SER A 166 -19.64 -1.87 20.15
C SER A 166 -18.88 -3.18 20.42
N ALA A 167 -17.70 -3.31 19.81
CA ALA A 167 -16.60 -3.99 20.46
C ALA A 167 -16.09 -3.00 21.51
N THR A 168 -16.22 -3.37 22.78
CA THR A 168 -15.59 -2.70 23.92
C THR A 168 -14.12 -2.44 23.61
N GLY A 169 -13.79 -1.20 23.27
CA GLY A 169 -12.41 -0.80 23.04
C GLY A 169 -11.63 -0.83 24.35
N PRO A 170 -10.32 -1.08 24.32
CA PRO A 170 -9.47 -0.43 25.30
C PRO A 170 -9.50 1.06 25.00
N SER A 171 -9.91 1.79 26.03
CA SER A 171 -9.92 3.23 26.18
C SER A 171 -8.76 3.93 25.48
N ALA A 172 -9.06 5.12 24.94
CA ALA A 172 -8.08 6.12 24.58
C ALA A 172 -7.14 6.39 25.77
N ALA A 173 -6.00 5.75 25.73
CA ALA A 173 -4.80 6.14 26.43
C ALA A 173 -3.72 6.22 25.36
N SER A 174 -2.94 7.29 25.40
CA SER A 174 -1.68 7.39 24.68
C SER A 174 -0.76 6.24 25.12
N THR A 175 -0.91 5.07 24.51
CA THR A 175 0.03 3.97 24.65
C THR A 175 1.17 4.26 23.70
N ALA A 176 2.28 4.73 24.27
CA ALA A 176 3.60 4.45 23.70
C ALA A 176 3.58 2.97 23.29
N ALA A 177 3.68 2.69 21.99
CA ALA A 177 3.63 1.34 21.49
C ALA A 177 4.75 0.56 22.17
N THR A 178 4.40 -0.31 23.11
CA THR A 178 5.37 -1.18 23.76
C THR A 178 5.94 -2.08 22.68
N LEU A 179 7.20 -1.82 22.30
CA LEU A 179 7.91 -2.62 21.34
C LEU A 179 7.92 -4.08 21.83
N PRO A 180 7.63 -5.07 20.96
CA PRO A 180 7.65 -6.47 21.37
C PRO A 180 9.01 -6.85 21.96
N ALA A 181 9.03 -7.70 22.98
CA ALA A 181 10.26 -8.00 23.73
C ALA A 181 11.30 -8.84 22.95
N VAL A 182 10.93 -9.35 21.77
CA VAL A 182 11.80 -10.18 20.91
C VAL A 182 11.70 -9.72 19.46
N ASP A 183 12.82 -9.78 18.75
CA ASP A 183 12.91 -9.53 17.30
C ASP A 183 12.31 -10.73 16.56
N SER A 184 10.98 -10.84 16.59
CA SER A 184 10.27 -11.93 15.94
C SER A 184 9.98 -11.58 14.48
N VAL A 185 10.48 -12.40 13.57
CA VAL A 185 10.03 -12.43 12.17
C VAL A 185 8.80 -13.33 12.08
N ASP A 186 7.78 -12.87 11.35
CA ASP A 186 6.59 -13.65 10.99
C ASP A 186 6.67 -14.08 9.50
N PRO A 187 7.38 -15.17 9.19
CA PRO A 187 7.56 -15.64 7.82
C PRO A 187 6.25 -16.14 7.21
N ASP A 188 5.31 -16.65 8.00
CA ASP A 188 4.05 -17.18 7.49
C ASP A 188 3.18 -16.06 6.92
N SER A 189 3.03 -14.96 7.64
CA SER A 189 2.33 -13.78 7.14
C SER A 189 3.04 -13.14 5.95
N ALA A 190 4.38 -13.09 5.96
CA ALA A 190 5.15 -12.56 4.82
C ALA A 190 4.98 -13.43 3.56
N LEU A 191 5.06 -14.76 3.71
CA LEU A 191 4.83 -15.71 2.62
C LEU A 191 3.39 -15.64 2.09
N ALA A 192 2.39 -15.50 2.97
CA ALA A 192 1.01 -15.35 2.56
C ALA A 192 0.80 -14.11 1.67
N ARG A 193 1.42 -12.97 2.02
CA ARG A 193 1.40 -11.74 1.20
C ARG A 193 2.08 -11.92 -0.15
N LEU A 194 3.11 -12.77 -0.20
CA LEU A 194 3.85 -13.11 -1.42
C LEU A 194 3.23 -14.29 -2.20
N ASP A 195 1.95 -14.61 -1.97
CA ASP A 195 1.22 -15.74 -2.58
C ASP A 195 1.95 -17.10 -2.43
N GLY A 196 2.65 -17.29 -1.31
CA GLY A 196 3.42 -18.49 -1.00
C GLY A 196 4.72 -18.64 -1.79
N LYS A 197 5.19 -17.61 -2.50
CA LYS A 197 6.43 -17.64 -3.30
C LYS A 197 7.67 -17.59 -2.41
N SER A 198 8.08 -18.74 -1.86
CA SER A 198 9.23 -18.86 -0.95
C SER A 198 10.57 -18.39 -1.55
N GLY A 199 10.80 -18.62 -2.83
CA GLY A 199 12.00 -18.13 -3.52
C GLY A 199 12.06 -16.59 -3.60
N LEU A 200 10.93 -15.95 -3.84
CA LEU A 200 10.79 -14.48 -3.83
C LEU A 200 10.96 -13.93 -2.41
N TYR A 201 10.37 -14.58 -1.41
CA TYR A 201 10.56 -14.21 -0.02
C TYR A 201 12.05 -14.25 0.39
N ALA A 202 12.77 -15.30 0.02
CA ALA A 202 14.19 -15.43 0.36
C ALA A 202 15.08 -14.37 -0.33
N SER A 203 14.78 -13.97 -1.57
CA SER A 203 15.54 -12.92 -2.26
C SER A 203 15.26 -11.53 -1.66
N ILE A 204 14.01 -11.26 -1.32
CA ILE A 204 13.59 -10.03 -0.63
C ILE A 204 14.24 -9.92 0.74
N LEU A 205 14.19 -10.99 1.54
CA LEU A 205 14.75 -10.99 2.89
C LEU A 205 16.25 -10.71 2.88
N ARG A 206 17.00 -11.27 1.90
CA ARG A 206 18.43 -10.95 1.73
C ARG A 206 18.65 -9.48 1.40
N SER A 207 17.92 -8.95 0.42
CA SER A 207 18.03 -7.54 0.02
C SER A 207 17.72 -6.60 1.18
N TYR A 208 16.72 -6.95 2.00
CA TYR A 208 16.37 -6.20 3.21
C TYR A 208 17.49 -6.20 4.25
N LEU A 209 18.11 -7.36 4.51
CA LEU A 209 19.23 -7.46 5.45
C LEU A 209 20.46 -6.67 4.96
N ASP A 210 20.71 -6.68 3.65
CA ASP A 210 21.79 -5.89 3.04
C ASP A 210 21.52 -4.38 3.19
N GLU A 211 20.29 -3.93 2.93
CA GLU A 211 19.89 -2.52 3.12
C GLU A 211 19.99 -2.08 4.60
N LEU A 212 19.63 -2.95 5.54
CA LEU A 212 19.68 -2.64 6.97
C LEU A 212 21.09 -2.37 7.51
N ALA A 213 22.14 -2.85 6.84
CA ALA A 213 23.52 -2.71 7.32
C ALA A 213 23.92 -1.23 7.48
N ASP A 214 23.50 -0.36 6.56
CA ASP A 214 23.91 1.04 6.52
C ASP A 214 22.88 2.01 7.14
N GLN A 215 21.62 1.57 7.29
CA GLN A 215 20.52 2.44 7.72
C GLN A 215 20.69 3.09 9.11
N PRO A 216 21.20 2.40 10.15
CA PRO A 216 21.39 3.04 11.45
C PRO A 216 22.36 4.23 11.42
N ALA A 217 23.45 4.10 10.65
CA ALA A 217 24.44 5.18 10.50
C ALA A 217 23.85 6.36 9.73
N GLN A 218 23.09 6.09 8.65
CA GLN A 218 22.39 7.11 7.88
C GLN A 218 21.34 7.85 8.72
N LEU A 219 20.52 7.13 9.49
CA LEU A 219 19.51 7.72 10.36
C LEU A 219 20.15 8.64 11.40
N THR A 220 21.23 8.19 12.05
CA THR A 220 21.98 8.99 13.02
C THR A 220 22.49 10.28 12.37
N SER A 221 23.11 10.18 11.19
CA SER A 221 23.62 11.34 10.47
C SER A 221 22.52 12.34 10.07
N LEU A 222 21.33 11.87 9.69
CA LEU A 222 20.21 12.74 9.33
C LEU A 222 19.64 13.47 10.55
N LEU A 223 19.52 12.77 11.69
CA LEU A 223 19.07 13.34 12.94
C LEU A 223 20.07 14.38 13.48
N ASP A 224 21.36 14.05 13.48
CA ASP A 224 22.43 14.98 13.91
C ASP A 224 22.53 16.20 13.00
N GLY A 225 22.27 16.02 11.69
CA GLY A 225 22.20 17.11 10.71
C GLY A 225 20.91 17.93 10.77
N GLY A 226 19.92 17.51 11.56
CA GLY A 226 18.62 18.19 11.68
C GLY A 226 17.70 18.03 10.46
N ASP A 227 18.01 17.16 9.50
CA ASP A 227 17.13 16.87 8.36
C ASP A 227 16.04 15.86 8.76
N LEU A 228 15.11 16.36 9.57
CA LEU A 228 13.96 15.60 10.07
C LEU A 228 13.06 15.10 8.93
N ALA A 229 12.98 15.84 7.82
CA ALA A 229 12.20 15.42 6.67
C ALA A 229 12.79 14.17 6.02
N ALA A 230 14.12 14.12 5.81
CA ALA A 230 14.80 12.94 5.31
C ALA A 230 14.79 11.76 6.30
N ALA A 231 15.01 12.03 7.59
CA ALA A 231 14.92 11.01 8.63
C ALA A 231 13.52 10.35 8.67
N GLY A 232 12.47 11.18 8.58
CA GLY A 232 11.08 10.70 8.52
C GLY A 232 10.81 9.82 7.30
N ARG A 233 11.36 10.17 6.12
CA ARG A 233 11.26 9.32 4.91
C ARG A 233 11.97 7.98 5.10
N LEU A 234 13.20 7.98 5.61
CA LEU A 234 13.96 6.75 5.86
C LEU A 234 13.20 5.80 6.79
N LEU A 235 12.65 6.32 7.88
CA LEU A 235 11.85 5.56 8.84
C LEU A 235 10.54 5.04 8.22
N HIS A 236 9.91 5.84 7.35
CA HIS A 236 8.72 5.41 6.62
C HIS A 236 9.00 4.22 5.70
N THR A 237 10.08 4.31 4.92
CA THR A 237 10.53 3.22 4.03
C THR A 237 10.86 1.97 4.84
N LEU A 238 11.62 2.11 5.94
CA LEU A 238 11.96 1.01 6.84
C LEU A 238 10.69 0.34 7.38
N LYS A 239 9.74 1.11 7.90
CA LYS A 239 8.44 0.59 8.37
C LYS A 239 7.73 -0.23 7.29
N GLY A 240 7.67 0.29 6.05
CA GLY A 240 7.01 -0.39 4.94
C GLY A 240 7.68 -1.71 4.57
N VAL A 241 9.00 -1.70 4.38
CA VAL A 241 9.75 -2.91 3.99
C VAL A 241 9.77 -3.94 5.13
N SER A 242 9.89 -3.51 6.40
CA SER A 242 9.78 -4.39 7.56
C SER A 242 8.44 -5.13 7.59
N ALA A 243 7.34 -4.45 7.26
CA ALA A 243 6.02 -5.07 7.20
C ALA A 243 5.90 -6.09 6.04
N THR A 244 6.55 -5.83 4.91
CA THR A 244 6.62 -6.76 3.76
C THR A 244 7.36 -8.05 4.14
N VAL A 245 8.49 -7.96 4.82
CA VAL A 245 9.31 -9.13 5.21
C VAL A 245 8.87 -9.81 6.51
N GLY A 246 7.88 -9.24 7.19
CA GLY A 246 7.39 -9.75 8.47
C GLY A 246 8.29 -9.44 9.67
N ALA A 247 9.18 -8.44 9.58
CA ALA A 247 10.01 -7.98 10.69
C ALA A 247 9.17 -7.13 11.67
N VAL A 248 8.44 -7.80 12.57
CA VAL A 248 7.42 -7.19 13.42
C VAL A 248 8.01 -6.12 14.35
N TYR A 249 9.12 -6.44 15.01
CA TYR A 249 9.78 -5.52 15.93
C TYR A 249 10.28 -4.27 15.23
N LEU A 250 11.06 -4.44 14.16
CA LEU A 250 11.67 -3.31 13.46
C LEU A 250 10.62 -2.43 12.77
N GLY A 251 9.54 -3.03 12.26
CA GLY A 251 8.40 -2.27 11.74
C GLY A 251 7.71 -1.42 12.80
N ALA A 252 7.49 -1.98 14.00
CA ALA A 252 6.91 -1.23 15.12
C ALA A 252 7.83 -0.11 15.62
N PHE A 253 9.15 -0.37 15.68
CA PHE A 253 10.15 0.64 16.01
C PHE A 253 10.15 1.79 15.01
N ALA A 254 10.22 1.47 13.71
CA ALA A 254 10.23 2.46 12.65
C ALA A 254 8.95 3.32 12.67
N ALA A 255 7.78 2.72 12.93
CA ALA A 255 6.52 3.45 13.06
C ALA A 255 6.53 4.43 14.26
N ALA A 256 7.06 4.02 15.41
CA ALA A 256 7.15 4.89 16.58
C ALA A 256 8.12 6.05 16.34
N ALA A 257 9.31 5.76 15.82
CA ALA A 257 10.32 6.76 15.49
C ALA A 257 9.84 7.74 14.41
N GLU A 258 9.14 7.26 13.38
CA GLU A 258 8.56 8.13 12.33
C GLU A 258 7.56 9.13 12.93
N ALA A 259 6.73 8.68 13.88
CA ALA A 259 5.78 9.55 14.58
C ALA A 259 6.48 10.60 15.44
N ASP A 260 7.59 10.24 16.10
CA ASP A 260 8.41 11.19 16.87
C ASP A 260 9.02 12.27 15.98
N VAL A 261 9.58 11.89 14.84
CA VAL A 261 10.16 12.83 13.88
C VAL A 261 9.10 13.77 13.30
N LYS A 262 7.90 13.26 12.98
CA LYS A 262 6.76 14.08 12.53
C LYS A 262 6.32 15.08 13.60
N ARG A 263 6.22 14.67 14.86
CA ARG A 263 5.94 15.60 15.98
C ARG A 263 7.00 16.68 16.13
N GLY A 264 8.27 16.35 15.89
CA GLY A 264 9.37 17.31 15.87
C GLY A 264 9.27 18.34 14.74
N LEU A 265 8.72 17.95 13.58
CA LEU A 265 8.45 18.85 12.45
C LEU A 265 7.27 19.80 12.74
N ASP A 266 6.25 19.34 13.45
CA ASP A 266 5.04 20.11 13.76
C ASP A 266 5.18 21.00 15.01
N ALA A 267 6.26 20.86 15.78
CA ALA A 267 6.51 21.67 16.95
C ALA A 267 6.78 23.13 16.55
N PRO A 268 6.14 24.13 17.20
CA PRO A 268 6.41 25.53 16.91
C PRO A 268 7.89 25.81 17.20
N SER A 269 8.60 26.34 16.19
CA SER A 269 9.99 26.77 16.36
C SER A 269 10.07 27.71 17.55
N ALA A 270 10.79 27.28 18.59
CA ALA A 270 11.00 28.12 19.77
C ALA A 270 11.64 29.44 19.32
N PRO A 271 11.13 30.61 19.76
CA PRO A 271 11.77 31.88 19.45
C PRO A 271 13.20 31.85 19.98
N ARG A 272 14.16 32.09 19.09
CA ARG A 272 15.57 32.33 19.42
C ARG A 272 15.74 33.58 20.26
#